data_AF-A0A6L5F0M3-F1
#
_entry.id   AF-A0A6L5F0M3-F1
#
_cell.length_a   1.000
_cell.length_b   1.000
_cell.length_c   1.000
_cell.angle_alpha   90.00
_cell.angle_beta   90.00
_cell.angle_gamma   90.00
#
_symmetry.space_group_name_H-M   'P 1'
#
loop_
_entity.id
_entity.type
_entity.pdbx_description
1 polymer ?
#
loop_
_entity_poly.entity_id
_entity_poly.type
_entity_poly.pdbx_seq_one_letter_code
_entity_poly.pdbx_strand_id
1 'polypeptide(L)'
;MRLALLSTSDTDLLSARSSGTDYVWGNPSRLSEDELYRAVEGADLVVARILGSPHDLGPGFDELRAGRVPLVMLGGEQQPSAELMELSTVPMGVAAEAHRYLAEGGPANLAQLHAFLS
;
A
#
# COMPACT_ATOMS: atom_id res chain seq x y z
N MET A 1 13.10 -3.18 7.78
CA MET A 1 12.47 -3.36 6.47
C MET A 1 11.90 -2.03 6.05
N ARG A 2 12.18 -1.56 4.84
CA ARG A 2 11.67 -0.31 4.29
C ARG A 2 10.37 -0.62 3.53
N LEU A 3 9.26 -0.06 3.99
CA LEU A 3 7.96 -0.26 3.34
C LEU A 3 7.58 0.94 2.49
N ALA A 4 7.07 0.72 1.29
CA ALA A 4 6.44 1.78 0.51
C ALA A 4 4.93 1.77 0.71
N LEU A 5 4.35 2.88 1.14
CA LEU A 5 2.90 3.08 1.25
C LEU A 5 2.39 4.01 0.14
N LEU A 6 1.71 3.45 -0.84
CA LEU A 6 0.99 4.19 -1.87
C LEU A 6 -0.48 4.26 -1.46
N SER A 7 -0.96 5.41 -0.98
CA SER A 7 -2.35 5.55 -0.54
C SER A 7 -3.03 6.79 -1.12
N THR A 8 -4.26 6.62 -1.62
CA THR A 8 -5.11 7.76 -2.03
C THR A 8 -5.65 8.53 -0.81
N SER A 9 -5.53 7.99 0.40
CA SER A 9 -5.90 8.62 1.66
C SER A 9 -4.71 9.40 2.25
N ASP A 10 -4.79 10.73 2.27
CA ASP A 10 -3.76 11.56 2.90
C ASP A 10 -3.63 11.27 4.42
N THR A 11 -4.70 10.80 5.06
CA THR A 11 -4.69 10.38 6.47
C THR A 11 -3.78 9.17 6.70
N ASP A 12 -3.74 8.22 5.75
CA ASP A 12 -2.83 7.07 5.84
C ASP A 12 -1.38 7.53 5.74
N LEU A 13 -1.09 8.46 4.82
CA LEU A 13 0.25 9.01 4.62
C LEU A 13 0.73 9.80 5.84
N LEU A 14 -0.15 10.61 6.44
CA LEU A 14 0.13 11.31 7.69
C LEU A 14 0.34 10.34 8.86
N SER A 15 -0.42 9.24 8.89
CA SER A 15 -0.30 8.20 9.91
C SER A 15 1.02 7.44 9.78
N ALA A 16 1.42 7.07 8.56
CA ALA A 16 2.70 6.44 8.28
C ALA A 16 3.86 7.34 8.71
N ARG A 17 3.83 8.63 8.32
CA ARG A 17 4.81 9.63 8.77
C ARG A 17 4.91 9.74 10.29
N SER A 18 3.77 9.70 10.98
CA SER A 18 3.71 9.86 12.44
C SER A 18 3.97 8.57 13.21
N SER A 19 4.05 7.42 12.52
CA SER A 19 4.25 6.11 13.15
C SER A 19 5.68 5.92 13.71
N GLY A 20 6.65 6.69 13.20
CA GLY A 20 8.07 6.54 13.55
C GLY A 20 8.76 5.33 12.94
N THR A 21 8.08 4.58 12.05
CA THR A 21 8.64 3.42 11.34
C THR A 21 9.17 3.80 9.95
N ASP A 22 9.96 2.91 9.35
CA ASP A 22 10.64 3.14 8.07
C ASP A 22 9.69 2.95 6.88
N TYR A 23 8.81 3.94 6.70
CA TYR A 23 7.99 4.08 5.51
C TYR A 23 8.62 5.08 4.53
N VAL A 24 8.51 4.78 3.24
CA VAL A 24 8.35 5.79 2.19
C VAL A 24 6.89 5.83 1.79
N TRP A 25 6.38 6.99 1.41
CA TRP A 25 4.94 7.13 1.16
C TRP A 25 4.63 8.15 0.08
N GLY A 26 3.53 7.94 -0.63
CA GLY A 26 3.08 8.83 -1.70
C GLY A 26 1.61 8.60 -2.06
N ASN A 27 0.97 9.64 -2.61
CA ASN A 27 -0.39 9.52 -3.12
C ASN A 27 -0.34 9.22 -4.63
N PRO A 28 -0.68 8.00 -5.08
CA PRO A 28 -0.51 7.60 -6.48
C PRO A 28 -1.34 8.45 -7.45
N SER A 29 -2.45 9.05 -7.01
CA SER A 29 -3.25 9.97 -7.85
C SER A 29 -2.56 11.31 -8.15
N ARG A 30 -1.44 11.60 -7.48
CA ARG A 30 -0.66 12.84 -7.64
C ARG A 30 0.74 12.60 -8.21
N LEU A 31 1.10 11.35 -8.51
CA LEU A 31 2.41 10.98 -9.01
C LEU A 31 2.32 10.60 -10.50
N SER A 32 3.32 11.01 -11.26
CA SER A 32 3.62 10.37 -12.56
C SER A 32 4.17 8.96 -12.35
N GLU A 33 4.22 8.16 -13.42
CA GLU A 33 4.78 6.80 -13.38
C GLU A 33 6.24 6.80 -12.89
N ASP A 34 7.09 7.69 -13.43
CA ASP A 34 8.48 7.86 -12.99
C ASP A 34 8.61 8.24 -11.51
N GLU A 35 7.66 9.04 -10.98
CA GLU A 35 7.64 9.40 -9.57
C GLU A 35 7.17 8.24 -8.69
N LEU A 36 6.21 7.45 -9.17
CA LEU A 36 5.73 6.25 -8.49
C LEU A 36 6.85 5.21 -8.38
N TYR A 37 7.61 4.96 -9.45
CA TYR A 37 8.78 4.07 -9.41
C TYR A 37 9.85 4.56 -8.43
N ARG A 38 10.19 5.85 -8.49
CA ARG A 38 11.15 6.44 -7.56
C ARG A 38 10.67 6.39 -6.11
N ALA A 39 9.36 6.49 -5.87
CA ALA A 39 8.80 6.42 -4.53
C ALA A 39 8.93 5.02 -3.90
N VAL A 40 8.85 3.96 -4.71
CA VAL A 40 8.99 2.57 -4.25
C VAL A 40 10.42 2.04 -4.33
N GLU A 41 11.35 2.81 -4.92
CA GLU A 41 12.73 2.38 -5.11
C GLU A 41 13.41 2.04 -3.79
N GLY A 42 14.02 0.85 -3.73
CA GLY A 42 14.68 0.33 -2.53
C GLY A 42 13.74 -0.13 -1.42
N ALA A 43 12.41 -0.14 -1.64
CA ALA A 43 11.47 -0.75 -0.71
C ALA A 43 11.55 -2.28 -0.77
N ASP A 44 11.42 -2.90 0.40
CA ASP A 44 11.40 -4.35 0.55
C ASP A 44 9.99 -4.92 0.29
N LEU A 45 8.94 -4.12 0.46
CA LEU A 45 7.54 -4.44 0.17
C LEU A 45 6.74 -3.15 -0.10
N VAL A 46 5.77 -3.23 -1.01
CA VAL A 46 4.85 -2.14 -1.36
C VAL A 46 3.45 -2.45 -0.84
N VAL A 47 2.83 -1.51 -0.14
CA VAL A 47 1.41 -1.52 0.22
C VAL A 47 0.70 -0.43 -0.58
N ALA A 48 -0.21 -0.84 -1.46
CA ALA A 48 -1.07 0.04 -2.23
C ALA A 48 -2.49 0.00 -1.68
N ARG A 49 -3.00 1.14 -1.21
CA ARG A 49 -4.39 1.31 -0.77
C ARG A 49 -5.08 2.38 -1.59
N ILE A 50 -5.98 1.94 -2.47
CA ILE A 50 -6.55 2.80 -3.50
C ILE A 50 -8.08 2.80 -3.49
N LEU A 51 -8.69 3.94 -3.77
CA LEU A 51 -10.12 4.04 -4.03
C LEU A 51 -10.44 3.57 -5.46
N GLY A 52 -11.57 2.90 -5.63
CA GLY A 52 -12.04 2.41 -6.93
C GLY A 52 -11.87 0.90 -7.11
N SER A 53 -11.72 0.50 -8.37
CA SER A 53 -11.67 -0.89 -8.82
C SER A 53 -10.32 -1.20 -9.48
N PRO A 54 -10.00 -2.49 -9.73
CA PRO A 54 -8.85 -2.87 -10.55
C PRO A 54 -8.76 -2.16 -11.90
N HIS A 55 -9.90 -1.78 -12.51
CA HIS A 55 -9.95 -1.12 -13.80
C HIS A 55 -9.47 0.33 -13.77
N ASP A 56 -9.39 0.93 -12.57
CA ASP A 56 -8.93 2.30 -12.37
C ASP A 56 -7.41 2.39 -12.15
N LEU A 57 -6.73 1.24 -12.06
CA LEU A 57 -5.28 1.16 -11.91
C LEU A 57 -4.57 1.53 -13.21
N GLY A 58 -3.60 2.44 -13.11
CA GLY A 58 -2.72 2.79 -14.22
C GLY A 58 -1.61 1.76 -14.47
N PRO A 59 -0.90 1.86 -15.62
CA PRO A 59 0.17 0.93 -16.01
C PRO A 59 1.27 0.73 -14.95
N GLY A 60 1.54 1.77 -14.15
CA GLY A 60 2.50 1.69 -13.05
C GLY A 60 2.23 0.56 -12.06
N PHE A 61 0.96 0.23 -11.80
CA PHE A 61 0.61 -0.86 -10.88
C PHE A 61 0.78 -2.25 -11.51
N ASP A 62 0.59 -2.38 -12.82
CA ASP A 62 0.87 -3.62 -13.53
C ASP A 62 2.36 -3.97 -13.47
N GLU A 63 3.23 -2.97 -13.62
CA GLU A 63 4.68 -3.15 -13.48
C GLU A 63 5.09 -3.46 -12.04
N LEU A 64 4.51 -2.79 -11.04
CA LEU A 64 4.72 -3.16 -9.63
C LEU A 64 4.37 -4.62 -9.36
N ARG A 65 3.25 -5.09 -9.92
CA ARG A 65 2.78 -6.48 -9.76
C ARG A 65 3.65 -7.49 -10.50
N ALA A 66 4.17 -7.13 -11.67
CA ALA A 66 5.13 -7.94 -12.43
C ALA A 66 6.55 -7.91 -11.84
N GLY A 67 6.83 -6.94 -10.96
CA GLY A 67 8.10 -6.75 -10.29
C GLY A 67 8.46 -7.85 -9.29
N ARG A 68 9.66 -7.73 -8.71
CA ARG A 68 10.16 -8.68 -7.71
C ARG A 68 9.80 -8.32 -6.28
N VAL A 69 9.37 -7.07 -6.04
CA VAL A 69 9.01 -6.58 -4.71
C VAL A 69 7.60 -7.05 -4.38
N PRO A 70 7.36 -7.71 -3.23
CA PRO A 70 6.01 -8.07 -2.81
C PRO A 70 5.08 -6.87 -2.77
N LEU A 71 3.86 -7.07 -3.26
CA LEU A 71 2.81 -6.05 -3.36
C LEU A 71 1.59 -6.52 -2.58
N VAL A 72 1.14 -5.66 -1.67
CA VAL A 72 -0.16 -5.77 -0.99
C VAL A 72 -1.09 -4.75 -1.62
N MET A 73 -2.13 -5.20 -2.31
CA MET A 73 -3.10 -4.33 -2.99
C MET A 73 -4.44 -4.35 -2.24
N LEU A 74 -4.94 -3.18 -1.85
CA LEU A 74 -6.08 -3.04 -0.94
C LEU A 74 -7.05 -1.96 -1.43
N GLY A 75 -8.33 -2.16 -1.13
CA GLY A 75 -9.35 -1.13 -1.29
C GLY A 75 -9.24 -0.03 -0.23
N GLY A 76 -9.51 1.21 -0.63
CA GLY A 76 -9.53 2.39 0.25
C GLY A 76 -10.77 2.47 1.15
N GLU A 77 -11.79 1.65 0.88
CA GLU A 77 -13.03 1.60 1.64
C GLU A 77 -12.87 0.83 2.96
N GLN A 78 -13.85 0.95 3.86
CA GLN A 78 -13.86 0.17 5.10
C GLN A 78 -14.07 -1.33 4.83
N GLN A 79 -14.99 -1.66 3.91
CA GLN A 79 -15.19 -3.02 3.46
C GLN A 79 -14.05 -3.40 2.49
N PRO A 80 -13.39 -4.56 2.67
CA PRO A 80 -12.34 -4.98 1.76
C PRO A 80 -12.88 -5.24 0.35
N SER A 81 -12.11 -4.83 -0.66
CA SER A 81 -12.35 -5.18 -2.07
C SER A 81 -11.62 -6.48 -2.41
N ALA A 82 -12.37 -7.56 -2.63
CA ALA A 82 -11.80 -8.86 -2.99
C ALA A 82 -11.02 -8.79 -4.31
N GLU A 83 -11.55 -8.09 -5.31
CA GLU A 83 -10.93 -7.95 -6.63
C GLU A 83 -9.58 -7.23 -6.55
N LEU A 84 -9.46 -6.19 -5.72
CA LEU A 84 -8.17 -5.53 -5.48
C LEU A 84 -7.21 -6.42 -4.69
N MET A 85 -7.71 -7.12 -3.66
CA MET A 85 -6.88 -8.04 -2.87
C MET A 85 -6.29 -9.18 -3.69
N GLU A 86 -7.03 -9.69 -4.68
CA GLU A 86 -6.57 -10.73 -5.60
C GLU A 86 -5.38 -10.30 -6.47
N LEU A 87 -5.13 -8.99 -6.62
CA LEU A 87 -3.95 -8.46 -7.31
C LEU A 87 -2.69 -8.47 -6.44
N SER A 88 -2.81 -8.74 -5.15
CA SER A 88 -1.66 -8.86 -4.25
C SER A 88 -0.76 -10.03 -4.66
N THR A 89 0.55 -9.86 -4.51
CA THR A 89 1.53 -10.93 -4.72
C THR A 89 1.86 -11.69 -3.42
N VAL A 90 1.31 -11.22 -2.29
CA VAL A 90 1.36 -11.89 -0.98
C VAL A 90 0.18 -12.85 -0.78
N PRO A 91 0.24 -13.79 0.19
CA PRO A 91 -0.93 -14.61 0.53
C PRO A 91 -2.15 -13.76 0.92
N MET A 92 -3.35 -14.19 0.51
CA MET A 92 -4.61 -13.48 0.77
C MET A 92 -4.82 -13.13 2.25
N GLY A 93 -4.44 -14.02 3.18
CA GLY A 93 -4.54 -13.74 4.62
C GLY A 93 -3.67 -12.56 5.08
N VAL A 94 -2.52 -12.35 4.44
CA VAL A 94 -1.63 -11.20 4.72
C VAL A 94 -2.26 -9.90 4.21
N ALA A 95 -2.83 -9.92 3.00
CA ALA A 95 -3.54 -8.75 2.46
C ALA A 95 -4.77 -8.39 3.30
N ALA A 96 -5.57 -9.40 3.69
CA ALA A 96 -6.72 -9.19 4.56
C ALA A 96 -6.32 -8.61 5.93
N GLU A 97 -5.22 -9.07 6.52
CA GLU A 97 -4.71 -8.53 7.78
C GLU A 97 -4.23 -7.09 7.63
N ALA A 98 -3.47 -6.80 6.57
CA ALA A 98 -2.98 -5.47 6.26
C ALA A 98 -4.12 -4.46 6.07
N HIS A 99 -5.21 -4.89 5.43
CA HIS A 99 -6.44 -4.09 5.31
C HIS A 99 -6.98 -3.67 6.67
N ARG A 100 -7.03 -4.57 7.65
CA ARG A 100 -7.58 -4.26 8.97
C ARG A 100 -6.82 -3.13 9.66
N TYR A 101 -5.48 -3.14 9.60
CA TYR A 101 -4.69 -2.04 10.17
C TYR A 101 -4.97 -0.69 9.50
N LEU A 102 -5.11 -0.66 8.17
CA LEU A 102 -5.37 0.57 7.43
C LEU A 102 -6.83 1.05 7.55
N ALA A 103 -7.78 0.12 7.69
CA ALA A 103 -9.19 0.40 7.93
C ALA A 103 -9.41 1.09 9.29
N GLU A 104 -8.75 0.59 10.34
CA GLU A 104 -8.73 1.22 11.66
C GLU A 104 -7.89 2.52 11.68
N GLY A 105 -6.79 2.54 10.91
CA GLY A 105 -5.97 3.72 10.67
C GLY A 105 -5.21 4.25 11.87
N GLY A 106 -4.52 5.37 11.68
CA GLY A 106 -3.77 6.05 12.74
C GLY A 106 -2.34 5.52 12.95
N PRO A 107 -1.46 6.32 13.58
CA PRO A 107 -0.01 6.04 13.60
C PRO A 107 0.37 4.73 14.28
N ALA A 108 -0.35 4.37 15.36
CA ALA A 108 -0.11 3.12 16.10
C ALA A 108 -0.42 1.88 15.23
N ASN A 109 -1.54 1.89 14.50
CA ASN A 109 -1.87 0.79 13.59
C ASN A 109 -0.91 0.72 12.41
N LEU A 110 -0.43 1.85 11.88
CA LEU A 110 0.60 1.86 10.83
C LEU A 110 1.95 1.32 11.32
N ALA A 111 2.30 1.54 12.59
CA ALA A 111 3.48 0.93 13.20
C ALA A 111 3.30 -0.60 13.38
N GLN A 112 2.12 -1.05 13.77
CA GLN A 112 1.82 -2.49 13.88
C GLN A 112 1.76 -3.17 12.50
N LEU A 113 1.19 -2.51 11.49
CA LEU A 113 1.23 -2.96 10.10
C LEU A 113 2.68 -3.17 9.63
N HIS A 114 3.54 -2.20 9.93
CA HIS A 114 4.97 -2.27 9.59
C HIS A 114 5.63 -3.49 10.22
N ALA A 115 5.40 -3.70 11.52
CA ALA A 115 5.92 -4.84 12.26
C ALA A 115 5.35 -6.20 11.77
N PHE A 116 4.09 -6.24 11.35
CA PHE A 116 3.45 -7.45 10.82
C PHE A 116 3.98 -7.86 9.45
N LEU A 117 4.31 -6.89 8.59
CA LEU A 117 4.78 -7.13 7.23
C LEU A 117 6.30 -7.30 7.11
N SER A 118 7.05 -6.97 8.17
CA SER A 118 8.52 -7.07 8.23
C SER A 118 9.01 -8.46 8.61
#